data_AF-A0A2M8B517-F1
#
_entry.id   AF-A0A2M8B517-F1
#
_cell.length_a   1.000
_cell.length_b   1.000
_cell.length_c   1.000
_cell.angle_alpha   90.00
_cell.angle_beta   90.00
_cell.angle_gamma   90.00
#
_symmetry.space_group_name_H-M   'P 1'
#
loop_
_entity.id
_entity.type
_entity.pdbx_description
1 polymer ?
#
loop_
_entity_poly.entity_id
_entity_poly.type
_entity_poly.pdbx_seq_one_letter_code
_entity_poly.pdbx_strand_id
1 'polypeptide(L)'
;MQQGMQQGLQQGKQQGLQQGLQQGLQQGKQQGRVEILLRQLELKFGPAVVTAVDRRRVEQADSATLQRWLEKILLASTIEDVFAC
;
A
#
# COMPACT_ATOMS: atom_id res chain seq x y z
N MET A 1 24.73 -36.63 9.33
CA MET A 1 24.07 -35.65 10.23
C MET A 1 24.43 -34.20 9.91
N GLN A 2 25.71 -33.82 9.82
CA GLN A 2 26.13 -32.44 9.48
C GLN A 2 25.57 -31.90 8.15
N GLN A 3 25.55 -32.73 7.10
CA GLN A 3 25.01 -32.31 5.79
C GLN A 3 23.51 -31.97 5.83
N GLY A 4 22.70 -32.76 6.53
CA GLY A 4 21.26 -32.49 6.67
C GLY A 4 20.98 -31.20 7.43
N MET A 5 21.78 -30.89 8.46
CA MET A 5 21.68 -29.62 9.19
C MET A 5 22.08 -28.42 8.31
N GLN A 6 23.16 -28.54 7.53
CA GLN A 6 23.57 -27.49 6.59
C GLN A 6 22.52 -27.24 5.50
N GLN A 7 21.95 -28.31 4.92
CA GLN A 7 20.88 -28.21 3.93
C GLN A 7 19.62 -27.57 4.51
N GLY A 8 19.20 -27.99 5.71
CA GLY A 8 18.04 -27.39 6.38
C GLY A 8 18.24 -25.90 6.67
N LEU A 9 19.44 -25.48 7.10
CA LEU A 9 19.75 -24.07 7.34
C LEU A 9 19.76 -23.25 6.05
N GLN A 10 20.31 -23.78 4.96
CA GLN A 10 20.30 -23.11 3.65
C GLN A 10 18.87 -22.96 3.12
N GLN A 11 18.06 -24.01 3.19
CA GLN A 11 16.66 -23.98 2.76
C GLN A 11 15.84 -23.00 3.59
N GLY A 12 15.98 -23.04 4.92
CA GLY A 12 15.29 -22.10 5.82
C GLY A 12 15.66 -20.65 5.55
N LYS A 13 16.96 -20.37 5.31
CA LYS A 13 17.41 -19.02 4.93
C LYS A 13 16.83 -18.57 3.59
N GLN A 14 16.80 -19.44 2.59
CA GLN A 14 16.26 -19.12 1.28
C GLN A 14 14.75 -18.84 1.33
N GLN A 15 13.99 -19.69 2.04
CA GLN A 15 12.55 -19.50 2.24
C GLN A 15 12.25 -18.22 3.02
N GLY A 16 12.97 -17.97 4.12
CA GLY A 16 12.81 -16.75 4.91
C GLY A 16 13.10 -15.48 4.11
N LEU A 17 14.17 -15.48 3.30
CA LEU A 17 14.48 -14.35 2.42
C LEU A 17 13.40 -14.12 1.37
N GLN A 18 12.90 -15.19 0.73
CA GLN A 18 11.87 -15.09 -0.29
C GLN A 18 10.55 -14.55 0.30
N GLN A 19 10.13 -15.06 1.45
CA GLN A 19 8.94 -14.58 2.16
C GLN A 19 9.10 -13.12 2.59
N GLY A 20 10.25 -12.76 3.18
CA GLY A 20 10.53 -11.38 3.61
C GLY A 20 10.54 -10.39 2.44
N LEU A 21 11.15 -10.77 1.30
CA LEU A 21 11.15 -9.95 0.10
C LEU A 21 9.74 -9.75 -0.46
N GLN A 22 8.93 -10.82 -0.52
CA GLN A 22 7.56 -10.73 -1.03
C GLN A 22 6.69 -9.84 -0.14
N GLN A 23 6.79 -10.00 1.19
CA GLN A 23 6.07 -9.15 2.16
C GLN A 23 6.52 -7.70 2.06
N GLY A 24 7.82 -7.44 2.01
CA GLY A 24 8.38 -6.09 1.87
C GLY A 24 7.93 -5.41 0.57
N LEU A 25 7.92 -6.13 -0.55
CA LEU A 25 7.45 -5.60 -1.83
C LEU A 25 5.96 -5.26 -1.79
N GLN A 26 5.12 -6.10 -1.17
CA GLN A 26 3.69 -5.85 -1.04
C GLN A 26 3.42 -4.64 -0.14
N GLN A 27 4.08 -4.57 1.02
CA GLN A 27 3.98 -3.43 1.94
C GLN A 27 4.44 -2.13 1.27
N GLY A 28 5.59 -2.14 0.59
CA GLY A 28 6.10 -0.96 -0.12
C GLY A 28 5.16 -0.50 -1.25
N LYS A 29 4.55 -1.42 -2.00
CA LYS A 29 3.54 -1.07 -3.01
C LYS A 29 2.29 -0.44 -2.40
N GLN A 30 1.82 -0.95 -1.27
CA GLN A 30 0.67 -0.38 -0.57
C GLN A 30 0.97 1.00 0.00
N GLN A 31 2.11 1.16 0.69
CA GLN A 31 2.57 2.45 1.21
C GLN A 31 2.73 3.49 0.10
N GLY A 32 3.34 3.13 -1.03
CA GLY A 32 3.46 4.03 -2.17
C GLY A 32 2.09 4.48 -2.73
N ARG A 33 1.09 3.59 -2.76
CA ARG A 33 -0.27 3.95 -3.19
C ARG A 33 -0.95 4.92 -2.24
N VAL A 34 -0.77 4.72 -0.93
CA VAL A 34 -1.26 5.64 0.11
C VAL A 34 -0.65 7.03 -0.10
N GLU A 35 0.67 7.11 -0.21
CA GLU A 35 1.38 8.38 -0.39
C GLU A 35 0.93 9.11 -1.66
N ILE A 36 0.83 8.39 -2.78
CA ILE A 36 0.37 8.97 -4.05
C ILE A 36 -1.07 9.45 -3.94
N LEU A 37 -1.98 8.68 -3.31
CA LEU A 37 -3.37 9.09 -3.16
C LEU A 37 -3.49 10.37 -2.31
N LEU A 38 -2.80 10.43 -1.18
CA LEU A 38 -2.80 11.62 -0.32
C LEU A 38 -2.25 12.84 -1.06
N ARG A 39 -1.17 12.66 -1.84
CA ARG A 39 -0.61 13.74 -2.66
C ARG A 39 -1.58 14.19 -3.75
N GLN A 40 -2.26 13.28 -4.42
CA GLN A 40 -3.25 13.61 -5.45
C GLN A 40 -4.47 14.34 -4.86
N LEU A 41 -4.91 13.94 -3.65
CA LEU A 41 -5.97 14.63 -2.92
C LEU A 41 -5.57 16.08 -2.60
N GLU A 42 -4.33 16.28 -2.13
CA GLU A 42 -3.76 17.61 -1.87
C GLU A 42 -3.73 18.47 -3.14
N LEU A 43 -3.26 17.91 -4.25
CA LEU A 43 -3.10 18.63 -5.51
C LEU A 43 -4.44 18.98 -6.15
N LYS A 44 -5.43 18.08 -6.09
CA LYS A 44 -6.73 18.26 -6.74
C LYS A 44 -7.70 19.09 -5.93
N PHE A 45 -7.75 18.89 -4.62
CA PHE A 45 -8.75 19.50 -3.75
C PHE A 45 -8.16 20.50 -2.75
N GLY A 46 -6.84 20.67 -2.73
CA GLY A 46 -6.13 21.61 -1.87
C GLY A 46 -5.66 21.01 -0.54
N PRO A 47 -4.78 21.71 0.19
CA PRO A 47 -4.14 21.19 1.40
C PRO A 47 -5.09 21.01 2.59
N ALA A 48 -6.15 21.82 2.68
CA ALA A 48 -7.14 21.74 3.76
C ALA A 48 -7.87 20.38 3.78
N VAL A 49 -7.94 19.73 2.62
CA VAL A 49 -8.62 18.45 2.44
C VAL A 49 -7.81 17.30 3.01
N VAL A 50 -6.49 17.33 2.87
CA VAL A 50 -5.61 16.29 3.44
C VAL A 50 -5.71 16.27 4.96
N THR A 51 -5.94 17.43 5.59
CA THR A 51 -6.19 17.53 7.02
C THR A 51 -7.56 16.97 7.42
N ALA A 52 -8.57 17.10 6.57
CA ALA A 52 -9.93 16.63 6.82
C ALA A 52 -10.13 15.14 6.49
N VAL A 53 -9.36 14.59 5.55
CA VAL A 53 -9.40 13.18 5.18
C VAL A 53 -9.00 12.32 6.37
N ASP A 54 -9.78 11.26 6.62
CA ASP A 54 -9.40 10.22 7.56
C ASP A 54 -8.20 9.44 7.02
N ARG A 55 -7.01 9.92 7.38
CA ARG A 55 -5.74 9.33 6.95
C ARG A 55 -5.59 7.87 7.37
N ARG A 56 -6.18 7.47 8.51
CA ARG A 56 -6.14 6.07 8.96
C ARG A 56 -6.91 5.17 8.01
N ARG A 57 -8.08 5.62 7.52
CA ARG A 57 -8.85 4.89 6.51
C ARG A 57 -8.03 4.67 5.24
N VAL A 58 -7.23 5.65 4.83
CA VAL A 58 -6.36 5.51 3.65
C VAL A 58 -5.21 4.54 3.92
N GLU A 59 -4.51 4.68 5.03
CA GLU A 59 -3.37 3.83 5.39
C GLU A 59 -3.74 2.36 5.59
N GLN A 60 -4.95 2.09 6.09
CA GLN A 60 -5.44 0.73 6.37
C GLN A 60 -6.18 0.09 5.18
N ALA A 61 -6.43 0.84 4.11
CA ALA A 61 -7.11 0.30 2.93
C ALA A 61 -6.24 -0.75 2.22
N ASP A 62 -6.88 -1.82 1.76
CA ASP A 62 -6.23 -2.82 0.93
C ASP A 62 -5.81 -2.24 -0.44
N SER A 63 -4.92 -2.96 -1.12
CA SER A 63 -4.36 -2.51 -2.41
C SER A 63 -5.39 -2.29 -3.52
N ALA A 64 -6.48 -3.07 -3.54
CA ALA A 64 -7.53 -2.94 -4.55
C ALA A 64 -8.43 -1.72 -4.26
N THR A 65 -8.71 -1.46 -3.00
CA THR A 65 -9.41 -0.26 -2.56
C THR A 65 -8.61 1.00 -2.86
N LEU A 66 -7.30 1.01 -2.58
CA LEU A 66 -6.41 2.10 -2.96
C LEU A 66 -6.33 2.30 -4.48
N GLN A 67 -6.30 1.21 -5.27
CA GLN A 67 -6.34 1.29 -6.73
C GLN A 67 -7.60 2.03 -7.21
N ARG A 68 -8.77 1.64 -6.70
CA ARG A 68 -10.04 2.26 -7.07
C ARG A 68 -10.05 3.73 -6.74
N TRP A 69 -9.58 4.13 -5.56
CA TRP A 69 -9.51 5.55 -5.21
C TRP A 69 -8.54 6.33 -6.10
N LEU A 70 -7.39 5.76 -6.46
CA LEU A 70 -6.44 6.34 -7.40
C LEU A 70 -7.00 6.50 -8.83
N GLU A 71 -7.93 5.64 -9.24
CA GLU A 71 -8.64 5.77 -10.52
C GLU A 71 -9.77 6.80 -10.41
N LYS A 72 -10.58 6.72 -9.35
CA LYS A 72 -11.72 7.61 -9.13
C LYS A 72 -11.31 9.06 -8.94
N ILE A 73 -10.18 9.33 -8.27
CA ILE A 73 -9.70 10.70 -8.09
C ILE A 73 -9.44 11.43 -9.40
N LEU A 74 -9.18 10.72 -10.50
CA LEU A 74 -8.99 11.36 -11.80
C LEU A 74 -10.30 11.99 -12.32
N LEU A 75 -11.44 11.37 -12.00
CA LEU A 75 -12.77 11.75 -12.51
C LEU A 75 -13.65 12.47 -11.47
N ALA A 76 -13.33 12.32 -10.19
CA ALA A 76 -14.09 12.86 -9.07
C ALA A 76 -14.21 14.39 -9.11
N SER A 77 -15.40 14.94 -8.83
CA SER A 77 -15.59 16.39 -8.67
C SER A 77 -15.46 16.81 -7.21
N THR A 78 -15.70 15.88 -6.29
CA THR A 78 -15.56 16.08 -4.84
C THR A 78 -14.70 14.98 -4.20
N ILE A 79 -14.37 15.13 -2.92
CA ILE A 79 -13.62 14.12 -2.16
C ILE A 79 -14.49 12.90 -1.91
N GLU A 80 -15.77 13.11 -1.66
CA GLU A 80 -16.76 12.08 -1.41
C GLU A 80 -16.87 11.14 -2.63
N ASP A 81 -16.81 11.68 -3.85
CA ASP A 81 -16.80 10.89 -5.09
C ASP A 81 -15.63 9.90 -5.13
N VAL A 82 -14.45 10.31 -4.64
CA VAL A 82 -13.26 9.44 -4.58
C VAL A 82 -13.55 8.22 -3.70
N PHE A 83 -14.19 8.44 -2.56
CA PHE A 83 -14.36 7.45 -1.50
C PHE A 83 -15.67 6.67 -1.54
N ALA A 84 -16.59 7.01 -2.45
CA ALA A 84 -17.84 6.28 -2.65
C ALA A 84 -17.58 4.82 -3.09
N CYS A 85 -18.51 3.91 -2.79
CA CYS A 85 -18.44 2.50 -3.19
C CYS A 85 -18.58 2.32 -4.71
#